data_AF-A0A9J6RLR0-F1
#
_entry.id   AF-A0A9J6RLR0-F1
#
_cell.length_a   1.000
_cell.length_b   1.000
_cell.length_c   1.000
_cell.angle_alpha   90.00
_cell.angle_beta   90.00
_cell.angle_gamma   90.00
#
_symmetry.space_group_name_H-M   'P 1'
#
loop_
_entity.id
_entity.type
_entity.pdbx_description
1 polymer ?
#
loop_
_entity_poly.entity_id
_entity_poly.type
_entity_poly.pdbx_seq_one_letter_code
_entity_poly.pdbx_strand_id
1 'polypeptide(L)'
;MSIDPIQKRSSVNGCRDIRQNSLGVGGRHRNTPPPNAKGVCPDNYTRFETSLSENQLLDELKRTQLSRRLIELAEDVGVKQLLTVWQALDCTEDEENGRIHVNFPRYSFILRFQRNQVIRTLVLEGKSNKFIQAHVADNLKMSISIRHIQRLRRSLKEKESACGE
;
A
#
# COMPACT_ATOMS: atom_id res chain seq x y z
N MET A 1 20.70 -49.61 14.47
CA MET A 1 19.73 -48.50 14.46
C MET A 1 20.17 -47.53 13.38
N SER A 2 19.63 -47.69 12.18
CA SER A 2 19.96 -46.90 10.99
C SER A 2 18.74 -46.08 10.62
N ILE A 3 18.96 -44.78 10.43
CA ILE A 3 17.95 -43.79 10.06
C ILE A 3 17.82 -43.84 8.54
N ASP A 4 16.62 -44.12 8.04
CA ASP A 4 16.31 -44.07 6.61
C ASP A 4 16.36 -42.63 6.08
N PRO A 5 16.89 -42.39 4.86
CA PRO A 5 16.91 -41.06 4.26
C PRO A 5 15.54 -40.70 3.65
N ILE A 6 15.05 -39.50 3.99
CA ILE A 6 13.84 -38.92 3.37
C ILE A 6 14.10 -38.63 1.89
N GLN A 7 13.33 -39.31 1.05
CA GLN A 7 13.29 -39.24 -0.41
C GLN A 7 12.93 -37.85 -0.94
N LYS A 8 13.80 -37.29 -1.80
CA LYS A 8 13.48 -36.18 -2.70
C LYS A 8 12.58 -36.69 -3.82
N ARG A 9 11.36 -36.15 -3.95
CA ARG A 9 10.55 -36.36 -5.16
C ARG A 9 10.90 -35.31 -6.21
N SER A 10 11.70 -35.75 -7.17
CA SER A 10 11.78 -35.19 -8.52
C SER A 10 10.44 -35.38 -9.25
N SER A 11 9.93 -34.34 -9.90
CA SER A 11 9.03 -34.52 -11.04
C SER A 11 9.73 -33.92 -12.26
N VAL A 12 10.36 -34.82 -13.00
CA VAL A 12 10.79 -34.63 -14.38
C VAL A 12 9.66 -35.21 -15.21
N ASN A 13 8.98 -34.38 -15.99
CA ASN A 13 8.32 -34.82 -17.21
C ASN A 13 8.62 -33.77 -18.27
N GLY A 14 9.60 -34.09 -19.11
CA GLY A 14 9.84 -33.38 -20.35
C GLY A 14 8.92 -33.92 -21.44
N CYS A 15 8.48 -33.02 -22.31
CA CYS A 15 8.24 -33.33 -23.71
C CYS A 15 8.86 -32.18 -24.53
N ARG A 16 9.81 -32.53 -25.41
CA ARG A 16 10.45 -31.64 -26.39
C ARG A 16 9.58 -31.48 -27.63
N ASP A 17 9.67 -30.27 -28.18
CA ASP A 17 9.70 -29.88 -29.61
C ASP A 17 8.71 -30.50 -30.61
N ILE A 18 7.82 -29.65 -31.13
CA ILE A 18 7.58 -29.56 -32.57
C ILE A 18 7.77 -28.11 -32.99
N ARG A 19 8.74 -27.88 -33.88
CA ARG A 19 8.98 -26.61 -34.56
C ARG A 19 7.99 -26.41 -35.70
N GLN A 20 7.72 -25.12 -35.94
CA GLN A 20 7.33 -24.45 -37.19
C GLN A 20 5.86 -24.06 -37.41
N ASN A 21 5.73 -22.74 -37.55
CA ASN A 21 4.77 -21.97 -38.33
C ASN A 21 3.34 -21.88 -37.81
N SER A 22 3.09 -20.87 -36.97
CA SER A 22 2.16 -19.78 -37.32
C SER A 22 2.10 -18.70 -36.23
N LEU A 23 2.41 -17.47 -36.66
CA LEU A 23 1.82 -16.20 -36.20
C LEU A 23 1.97 -15.84 -34.72
N GLY A 24 3.01 -15.04 -34.45
CA GLY A 24 3.08 -14.25 -33.24
C GLY A 24 1.97 -13.19 -33.17
N VAL A 25 1.35 -13.06 -31.99
CA VAL A 25 0.61 -11.87 -31.56
C VAL A 25 1.24 -11.35 -30.28
N GLY A 26 2.39 -10.71 -30.45
CA GLY A 26 2.98 -9.86 -29.42
C GLY A 26 2.13 -8.61 -29.25
N GLY A 27 1.16 -8.65 -28.34
CA GLY A 27 0.40 -7.48 -27.91
C GLY A 27 1.20 -6.62 -26.94
N ARG A 28 2.17 -5.85 -27.46
CA ARG A 28 2.78 -4.76 -26.71
C ARG A 28 1.74 -3.65 -26.54
N HIS A 29 1.15 -3.52 -25.35
CA HIS A 29 0.43 -2.30 -24.98
C HIS A 29 1.46 -1.16 -24.82
N ARG A 30 1.82 -0.53 -25.94
CA ARG A 30 2.38 0.82 -25.98
C ARG A 30 1.25 1.78 -26.34
N ASN A 31 1.14 2.82 -25.52
CA ASN A 31 0.39 4.05 -25.80
C ASN A 31 -1.13 3.97 -25.76
N THR A 32 -1.68 3.49 -24.64
CA THR A 32 -2.97 4.05 -24.18
C THR A 32 -2.63 5.29 -23.35
N PRO A 33 -3.08 6.51 -23.71
CA PRO A 33 -3.04 7.61 -22.75
C PRO A 33 -3.77 7.13 -21.48
N PRO A 34 -3.31 7.51 -20.28
CA PRO A 34 -4.05 7.20 -19.07
C PRO A 34 -5.49 7.69 -19.29
N PRO A 35 -6.52 6.90 -18.94
CA PRO A 35 -7.87 7.43 -18.97
C PRO A 35 -7.84 8.70 -18.12
N ASN A 36 -8.14 9.84 -18.76
CA ASN A 36 -8.49 11.08 -18.08
C ASN A 36 -9.87 10.87 -17.42
N ALA A 37 -9.98 9.88 -16.54
CA ALA A 37 -11.09 9.73 -15.64
C ALA A 37 -10.82 10.68 -14.48
N LYS A 38 -11.01 11.98 -14.73
CA LYS A 38 -11.51 12.84 -13.66
C LYS A 38 -12.90 12.28 -13.36
N GLY A 39 -12.98 11.36 -12.41
CA GLY A 39 -14.24 10.93 -11.83
C GLY A 39 -14.94 12.16 -11.29
N VAL A 40 -15.86 12.70 -12.08
CA VAL A 40 -16.78 13.72 -11.59
C VAL A 40 -17.75 12.94 -10.73
N CYS A 41 -17.58 13.06 -9.42
CA CYS A 41 -18.56 12.64 -8.42
C CYS A 41 -19.98 13.00 -8.91
N PRO A 42 -20.87 12.03 -9.13
CA PRO A 42 -22.26 12.36 -9.44
C PRO A 42 -22.87 13.16 -8.27
N ASP A 43 -23.71 14.15 -8.58
CA ASP A 43 -24.23 15.16 -7.63
C ASP A 43 -25.18 14.62 -6.53
N ASN A 44 -25.24 13.30 -6.33
CA ASN A 44 -26.09 12.61 -5.36
C ASN A 44 -25.46 12.43 -3.97
N TYR A 45 -24.37 13.12 -3.66
CA TYR A 45 -23.82 13.14 -2.31
C TYR A 45 -24.72 13.96 -1.39
N THR A 46 -25.11 13.37 -0.26
CA THR A 46 -25.76 14.11 0.81
C THR A 46 -24.72 15.04 1.43
N ARG A 47 -24.77 16.33 1.11
CA ARG A 47 -23.92 17.32 1.77
C ARG A 47 -24.33 17.38 3.24
N PHE A 48 -23.46 16.91 4.14
CA PHE A 48 -23.68 16.98 5.59
C PHE A 48 -23.43 18.40 6.11
N GLU A 49 -24.34 19.33 5.83
CA GLU A 49 -24.44 20.60 6.55
C GLU A 49 -25.34 20.38 7.78
N THR A 50 -24.75 19.88 8.88
CA THR A 50 -25.51 19.61 10.11
C THR A 50 -25.33 20.74 11.12
N SER A 51 -26.45 21.35 11.52
CA SER A 51 -26.54 22.34 12.62
C SER A 51 -26.55 21.68 14.01
N LEU A 52 -26.34 20.37 14.06
CA LEU A 52 -26.39 19.56 15.27
C LEU A 52 -25.14 19.76 16.14
N SER A 53 -25.33 19.59 17.44
CA SER A 53 -24.20 19.43 18.38
C SER A 53 -23.47 18.11 18.11
N GLU A 54 -22.18 18.07 18.41
CA GLU A 54 -21.32 16.90 18.15
C GLU A 54 -21.83 15.62 18.85
N ASN A 55 -22.42 15.76 20.04
CA ASN A 55 -23.01 14.65 20.80
C ASN A 55 -24.26 14.07 20.11
N GLN A 56 -25.11 14.92 19.52
CA GLN A 56 -26.30 14.47 18.80
C GLN A 56 -25.93 13.72 17.52
N LEU A 57 -24.89 14.17 16.81
CA LEU A 57 -24.33 13.49 15.65
C LEU A 57 -23.73 12.13 16.03
N LEU A 58 -23.04 12.04 17.16
CA LEU A 58 -22.49 10.78 17.65
C LEU A 58 -23.60 9.77 17.98
N ASP A 59 -24.69 10.22 18.62
CA ASP A 59 -25.86 9.40 18.91
C ASP A 59 -26.55 8.91 17.63
N GLU A 60 -26.59 9.75 16.60
CA GLU A 60 -27.08 9.38 15.27
C GLU A 60 -26.20 8.30 14.64
N LEU A 61 -24.88 8.46 14.65
CA LEU A 61 -23.92 7.45 14.16
C LEU A 61 -24.03 6.11 14.91
N LYS A 62 -24.34 6.14 16.22
CA LYS A 62 -24.58 4.92 17.00
C LYS A 62 -25.83 4.17 16.53
N ARG A 63 -26.81 4.87 15.95
CA ARG A 63 -28.05 4.28 15.41
C ARG A 63 -27.90 3.73 13.98
N THR A 64 -26.94 4.23 13.20
CA THR A 64 -26.74 3.82 11.79
C THR A 64 -26.05 2.46 11.59
N GLN A 65 -25.98 1.64 12.65
CA GLN A 65 -25.35 0.30 12.65
C GLN A 65 -23.88 0.30 12.20
N LEU A 66 -23.18 1.39 12.43
CA LEU A 66 -21.76 1.46 12.13
C LEU A 66 -20.94 0.49 12.96
N SER A 67 -19.81 0.06 12.39
CA SER A 67 -18.87 -0.76 13.14
C SER A 67 -18.40 -0.01 14.40
N ARG A 68 -18.30 -0.73 15.51
CA ARG A 68 -17.85 -0.17 16.80
C ARG A 68 -16.52 0.58 16.68
N ARG A 69 -15.61 0.13 15.81
CA ARG A 69 -14.32 0.78 15.55
C ARG A 69 -14.46 2.17 14.93
N LEU A 70 -15.44 2.38 14.06
CA LEU A 70 -15.70 3.70 13.48
C LEU A 70 -16.32 4.64 14.50
N ILE A 71 -17.15 4.12 15.42
CA ILE A 71 -17.70 4.91 16.52
C ILE A 71 -16.58 5.32 17.49
N GLU A 72 -15.71 4.39 17.89
CA GLU A 72 -14.51 4.67 18.70
C GLU A 72 -13.62 5.73 18.02
N LEU A 73 -13.41 5.61 16.71
CA LEU A 73 -12.64 6.59 15.93
C LEU A 73 -13.33 7.98 15.88
N ALA A 74 -14.66 8.02 15.83
CA ALA A 74 -15.42 9.27 15.88
C ALA A 74 -15.28 9.96 17.25
N GLU A 75 -15.27 9.19 18.33
CA GLU A 75 -15.07 9.68 19.69
C GLU A 75 -13.64 10.22 19.88
N ASP A 76 -12.64 9.58 19.28
CA ASP A 76 -11.23 9.98 19.39
C ASP A 76 -10.86 11.20 18.51
N VAL A 77 -11.36 11.27 17.27
CA VAL A 77 -10.93 12.26 16.27
C VAL A 77 -11.96 13.37 16.06
N GLY A 78 -13.18 13.16 16.51
CA GLY A 78 -14.33 14.03 16.29
C GLY A 78 -15.21 13.55 15.14
N VAL A 79 -16.52 13.73 15.30
CA VAL A 79 -17.53 13.18 14.38
C VAL A 79 -17.44 13.84 13.00
N LYS A 80 -17.18 15.16 12.97
CA LYS A 80 -17.09 15.94 11.73
C LYS A 80 -15.90 15.49 10.88
N GLN A 81 -14.76 15.25 11.52
CA GLN A 81 -13.53 14.80 10.88
C GLN A 81 -13.72 13.40 10.28
N LEU A 82 -14.37 12.49 11.03
CA LEU A 82 -14.70 11.17 10.52
C LEU A 82 -15.60 11.26 9.28
N LEU A 83 -16.68 12.04 9.33
CA LEU A 83 -17.59 12.21 8.18
C LEU A 83 -16.87 12.81 6.97
N THR A 84 -15.96 13.77 7.19
CA THR A 84 -15.16 14.36 6.10
C THR A 84 -14.26 13.32 5.44
N VAL A 85 -13.56 12.51 6.23
CA VAL A 85 -12.70 11.43 5.71
C VAL A 85 -13.55 10.38 4.99
N TRP A 86 -14.67 9.99 5.59
CA TRP A 86 -15.55 8.98 5.01
C TRP A 86 -16.15 9.46 3.69
N GLN A 87 -16.63 10.69 3.61
CA GLN A 87 -17.09 11.29 2.35
C GLN A 87 -15.98 11.23 1.28
N ALA A 88 -14.74 11.57 1.63
CA ALA A 88 -13.62 11.51 0.68
C ALA A 88 -13.33 10.08 0.19
N LEU A 89 -13.56 9.06 1.02
CA LEU A 89 -13.38 7.66 0.65
C LEU A 89 -14.54 7.10 -0.17
N ASP A 90 -15.76 7.57 0.08
CA ASP A 90 -16.95 7.24 -0.70
C ASP A 90 -16.80 7.72 -2.15
N CYS A 91 -16.10 8.84 -2.35
CA CYS A 91 -15.77 9.36 -3.69
C CYS A 91 -14.66 8.58 -4.44
N THR A 92 -14.01 7.60 -3.80
CA THR A 92 -12.92 6.81 -4.42
C THR A 92 -13.43 5.44 -4.86
N GLU A 93 -14.23 5.41 -5.92
CA GLU A 93 -14.80 4.17 -6.45
C GLU A 93 -13.85 3.46 -7.42
N ASP A 94 -13.26 2.36 -6.96
CA ASP A 94 -13.09 1.16 -7.78
C ASP A 94 -14.31 0.27 -7.50
N GLU A 95 -15.41 0.48 -8.22
CA GLU A 95 -16.59 -0.40 -8.14
C GLU A 95 -16.23 -1.77 -8.74
N GLU A 96 -16.09 -2.80 -7.90
CA GLU A 96 -15.99 -4.18 -8.34
C GLU A 96 -17.20 -4.96 -7.83
N ASN A 97 -18.05 -5.44 -8.76
CA ASN A 97 -19.23 -6.27 -8.47
C ASN A 97 -20.29 -5.62 -7.55
N GLY A 98 -20.57 -4.32 -7.70
CA GLY A 98 -21.62 -3.62 -6.95
C GLY A 98 -21.30 -3.47 -5.45
N ARG A 99 -20.02 -3.55 -5.09
CA ARG A 99 -19.51 -3.29 -3.75
C ARG A 99 -18.45 -2.21 -3.83
N ILE A 100 -18.59 -1.18 -3.00
CA ILE A 100 -17.56 -0.15 -2.83
C ILE A 100 -16.41 -0.77 -2.04
N HIS A 101 -15.26 -0.93 -2.68
CA HIS A 101 -14.05 -1.46 -2.06
C HIS A 101 -13.05 -0.35 -1.78
N VAL A 102 -13.05 0.17 -0.55
CA VAL A 102 -12.00 1.11 -0.13
C VAL A 102 -10.75 0.33 0.29
N ASN A 103 -9.74 0.31 -0.58
CA ASN A 103 -8.45 -0.33 -0.30
C ASN A 103 -7.58 0.53 0.63
N PHE A 104 -7.72 0.33 1.94
CA PHE A 104 -6.81 0.95 2.92
C PHE A 104 -5.54 0.11 3.13
N PRO A 105 -4.34 0.65 2.88
CA PRO A 105 -3.12 -0.04 3.25
C PRO A 105 -3.08 -0.20 4.77
N ARG A 106 -2.67 -1.39 5.24
CA ARG A 106 -2.44 -1.62 6.67
C ARG A 106 -1.47 -0.57 7.21
N TYR A 107 -1.69 -0.07 8.42
CA TYR A 107 -0.80 0.93 9.04
C TYR A 107 0.67 0.49 9.06
N SER A 108 0.93 -0.82 9.22
CA SER A 108 2.27 -1.40 9.12
C SER A 108 2.98 -1.15 7.78
N PHE A 109 2.22 -1.05 6.68
CA PHE A 109 2.75 -0.70 5.37
C PHE A 109 3.24 0.75 5.36
N ILE A 110 2.45 1.69 5.90
CA ILE A 110 2.82 3.11 6.01
C ILE A 110 4.08 3.28 6.86
N LEU A 111 4.15 2.63 8.02
CA LEU A 111 5.35 2.66 8.86
C LEU A 111 6.59 2.13 8.12
N ARG A 112 6.45 1.00 7.42
CA ARG A 112 7.52 0.43 6.60
C ARG A 112 7.94 1.39 5.49
N PHE A 113 6.98 2.07 4.86
CA PHE A 113 7.22 3.05 3.81
C PHE A 113 8.00 4.24 4.36
N GLN A 114 7.52 4.90 5.41
CA GLN A 114 8.18 6.03 6.06
C GLN A 114 9.61 5.68 6.48
N ARG A 115 9.79 4.56 7.18
CA ARG A 115 11.11 4.07 7.56
C ARG A 115 12.04 3.89 6.36
N ASN A 116 11.56 3.28 5.29
CA ASN A 116 12.37 3.09 4.09
C ASN A 116 12.71 4.42 3.41
N GLN A 117 11.81 5.41 3.44
CA GLN A 117 12.11 6.75 2.91
C GLN A 117 13.21 7.42 3.72
N VAL A 118 13.12 7.43 5.05
CA VAL A 118 14.17 7.97 5.92
C VAL A 118 15.52 7.30 5.64
N ILE A 119 15.56 5.97 5.53
CA ILE A 119 16.80 5.26 5.20
C ILE A 119 17.36 5.71 3.84
N ARG A 120 16.51 5.85 2.81
CA ARG A 120 16.95 6.28 1.48
C ARG A 120 17.54 7.69 1.51
N THR A 121 16.85 8.63 2.15
CA THR A 121 17.34 10.01 2.30
C THR A 121 18.72 10.03 2.96
N LEU A 122 18.89 9.33 4.08
CA LEU A 122 20.18 9.28 4.79
C LEU A 122 21.27 8.56 3.99
N VAL A 123 20.91 7.58 3.14
CA VAL A 123 21.88 6.96 2.22
C VAL A 123 22.33 7.96 1.16
N LEU A 124 21.41 8.72 0.57
CA LEU A 124 21.72 9.74 -0.44
C LEU A 124 22.58 10.88 0.14
N GLU A 125 22.36 11.23 1.41
CA GLU A 125 23.23 12.14 2.16
C GLU A 125 24.61 11.54 2.53
N GLY A 126 24.91 10.31 2.11
CA GLY A 126 26.20 9.66 2.36
C GLY A 126 26.42 9.19 3.79
N LYS A 127 25.39 9.14 4.64
CA LYS A 127 25.53 8.71 6.04
C LYS A 127 25.99 7.25 6.15
N SER A 128 26.67 6.88 7.23
CA SER A 128 27.14 5.50 7.43
C SER A 128 25.98 4.56 7.84
N ASN A 129 26.12 3.26 7.58
CA ASN A 129 25.07 2.29 7.95
C ASN A 129 24.82 2.23 9.47
N LYS A 130 25.87 2.39 10.28
CA LYS A 130 25.75 2.43 11.75
C LYS A 130 24.97 3.66 12.20
N PHE A 131 25.24 4.82 11.61
CA PHE A 131 24.51 6.05 11.89
C PHE A 131 23.02 5.90 11.53
N ILE A 132 22.72 5.38 10.33
CA ILE A 132 21.34 5.19 9.88
C ILE A 132 20.58 4.24 10.83
N GLN A 133 21.23 3.16 11.27
CA GLN A 133 20.63 2.22 12.21
C GLN A 133 20.26 2.89 13.54
N ALA A 134 21.20 3.64 14.13
CA ALA A 134 20.97 4.37 15.36
C ALA A 134 19.86 5.43 15.18
N HIS A 135 19.94 6.22 14.11
CA HIS A 135 18.96 7.26 13.83
C HIS A 135 17.53 6.71 13.70
N VAL A 136 17.34 5.58 13.02
CA VAL A 136 16.02 4.94 12.88
C VAL A 136 15.54 4.36 14.21
N ALA A 137 16.43 3.80 15.03
CA ALA A 137 16.06 3.32 16.36
C ALA A 137 15.64 4.47 17.28
N ASP A 138 16.36 5.59 17.26
CA ASP A 138 16.14 6.70 18.18
C ASP A 138 14.92 7.54 17.81
N ASN A 139 14.75 7.84 16.52
CA ASN A 139 13.71 8.76 16.03
C ASN A 139 12.41 8.05 15.66
N LEU A 140 12.49 6.89 15.00
CA LEU A 140 11.30 6.15 14.56
C LEU A 140 10.89 5.05 15.53
N LYS A 141 11.68 4.79 16.59
CA LYS A 141 11.46 3.69 17.55
C LYS A 141 11.32 2.32 16.86
N MET A 142 12.03 2.12 15.74
CA MET A 142 12.00 0.88 14.96
C MET A 142 13.38 0.22 14.93
N SER A 143 13.45 -1.09 15.13
CA SER A 143 14.69 -1.84 14.94
C SER A 143 14.89 -2.21 13.47
N ILE A 144 16.12 -2.03 12.97
CA ILE A 144 16.51 -2.43 11.62
C ILE A 144 17.88 -3.09 11.61
N SER A 145 18.06 -4.05 10.70
CA SER A 145 19.35 -4.70 10.48
C SER A 145 20.22 -3.90 9.51
N ILE A 146 21.53 -3.91 9.73
CA ILE A 146 22.52 -3.33 8.82
C ILE A 146 22.39 -3.93 7.40
N ARG A 147 22.09 -5.23 7.30
CA ARG A 147 21.88 -5.93 6.03
C ARG A 147 20.73 -5.32 5.21
N HIS A 148 19.64 -4.92 5.87
CA HIS A 148 18.52 -4.26 5.19
C HIS A 148 18.93 -2.88 4.64
N ILE A 149 19.70 -2.11 5.40
CA ILE A 149 20.25 -0.81 4.97
C ILE A 149 21.17 -0.98 3.76
N GLN A 150 22.08 -1.97 3.81
CA GLN A 150 22.99 -2.29 2.71
C GLN A 150 22.24 -2.65 1.43
N ARG A 151 21.15 -3.43 1.54
CA ARG A 151 20.31 -3.79 0.39
C ARG A 151 19.65 -2.55 -0.22
N LEU A 152 19.11 -1.65 0.61
CA LEU A 152 18.52 -0.39 0.12
C LEU A 152 19.57 0.50 -0.56
N ARG A 153 20.78 0.57 0.00
CA ARG A 153 21.89 1.32 -0.60
C ARG A 153 22.28 0.78 -1.97
N ARG A 154 22.38 -0.55 -2.11
CA ARG A 154 22.68 -1.18 -3.39
C ARG A 154 21.61 -0.86 -4.43
N SER A 155 20.34 -1.00 -4.05
CA SER A 155 19.21 -0.70 -4.93
C SER A 155 19.16 0.77 -5.38
N LEU A 156 19.62 1.71 -4.56
CA LEU A 156 19.72 3.12 -4.96
C LEU A 156 20.85 3.33 -5.98
N LYS A 157 22.04 2.76 -5.75
CA LYS A 157 23.15 2.83 -6.72
C LYS A 157 22.77 2.27 -8.08
N GLU A 158 22.09 1.12 -8.10
CA GLU A 158 21.61 0.50 -9.35
C GLU A 158 20.63 1.41 -10.10
N LYS A 159 19.79 2.18 -9.39
CA LYS A 159 18.86 3.13 -10.00
C LYS A 159 19.56 4.39 -10.53
N GLU A 160 20.57 4.88 -9.83
CA GLU A 160 21.40 6.01 -10.30
C GLU A 160 22.15 5.64 -11.59
N SER A 161 22.71 4.43 -11.66
CA SER A 161 23.39 3.94 -12.86
C SER A 161 22.44 3.69 -14.05
N ALA A 162 21.16 3.37 -13.80
CA ALA A 162 20.20 3.08 -14.87
C ALA A 162 19.50 4.33 -15.45
N CYS A 163 19.59 5.49 -14.79
CA CYS A 163 19.05 6.77 -15.29
C CYS A 163 20.14 7.73 -15.79
N GLY A 164 21.41 7.32 -15.74
CA GLY A 164 22.57 8.13 -16.13
C GLY A 164 23.08 7.91 -17.56
N GLU A 165 22.34 7.17 -18.39
CA GLU A 165 22.54 7.02 -19.85
C GLU A 165 21.33 7.60 -20.58
#